data_AF-A0A0H5AL06-F1
#
_entry.id   AF-A0A0H5AL06-F1
#
_cell.length_a   1.000
_cell.length_b   1.000
_cell.length_c   1.000
_cell.angle_alpha   90.00
_cell.angle_beta   90.00
_cell.angle_gamma   90.00
#
_symmetry.space_group_name_H-M   'P 1'
#
loop_
_entity.id
_entity.type
_entity.pdbx_description
1 polymer ?
#
loop_
_entity_poly.entity_id
_entity_poly.type
_entity_poly.pdbx_seq_one_letter_code
_entity_poly.pdbx_strand_id
1 'polypeptide(L)'
;FEFFGMNKEEVPTIRLIKLEEDMAKYKPESSDLSAETIEAFLKKFLDGKLKQHLLSQELPEDWDKQPVKVLVSSNFEEVALDKSKSVLVEFYAPWCGHCKQLAPIYDQLAEKYKDNADIVIAKMDSTANELENIKISSFPTIKYFRKEDNKVIDFNLDRTLEDFSKFLDANGEVADAEPAEDSEEEEAA
;
A
#
# COMPACT_ATOMS: atom_id res chain seq x y z
N PHE A 1 8.06 2.25 -18.52
CA PHE A 1 7.85 3.56 -17.90
C PHE A 1 7.25 3.36 -16.51
N GLU A 2 6.04 2.80 -16.40
CA GLU A 2 5.35 2.60 -15.11
C GLU A 2 6.07 1.68 -14.13
N PHE A 3 6.58 0.51 -14.57
CA PHE A 3 7.28 -0.44 -13.69
C PHE A 3 8.44 0.15 -12.88
N PHE A 4 9.15 1.13 -13.46
CA PHE A 4 10.29 1.82 -12.83
C PHE A 4 9.92 3.22 -12.28
N GLY A 5 8.63 3.58 -12.30
CA GLY A 5 8.16 4.90 -11.87
C GLY A 5 8.80 6.03 -12.68
N MET A 6 9.02 5.82 -13.98
CA MET A 6 9.68 6.78 -14.85
C MET A 6 8.68 7.59 -15.65
N ASN A 7 8.87 8.90 -15.63
CA ASN A 7 8.11 9.88 -16.41
C ASN A 7 8.85 10.15 -17.72
N LYS A 8 8.16 10.64 -18.76
CA LYS A 8 8.81 10.97 -20.05
C LYS A 8 9.87 12.08 -19.91
N GLU A 9 9.68 12.99 -18.97
CA GLU A 9 10.57 14.12 -18.68
C GLU A 9 11.89 13.69 -18.03
N GLU A 10 11.92 12.52 -17.40
CA GLU A 10 13.12 11.99 -16.75
C GLU A 10 14.05 11.26 -17.74
N VAL A 11 13.65 11.10 -19.00
CA VAL A 11 14.45 10.37 -20.00
C VAL A 11 15.37 11.34 -20.75
N PRO A 12 16.67 10.99 -20.96
CA PRO A 12 17.32 9.71 -20.63
C PRO A 12 17.75 9.58 -19.16
N THR A 13 17.60 8.39 -18.58
CA THR A 13 18.00 8.07 -17.20
C THR A 13 18.43 6.60 -17.07
N ILE A 14 19.08 6.25 -15.96
CA ILE A 14 19.37 4.89 -15.52
C ILE A 14 18.55 4.49 -14.28
N ARG A 15 18.37 3.18 -14.06
CA ARG A 15 17.78 2.55 -12.86
C ARG A 15 18.53 1.26 -12.56
N LEU A 16 18.66 0.92 -11.27
CA LEU A 16 19.11 -0.41 -10.84
C LEU A 16 17.93 -1.17 -10.25
N ILE A 17 17.91 -2.48 -10.43
CA ILE A 17 16.93 -3.38 -9.82
C ILE A 17 17.65 -4.56 -9.18
N LYS A 18 17.29 -4.85 -7.95
CA LYS A 18 17.68 -6.06 -7.21
C LYS A 18 16.55 -7.07 -7.35
N LEU A 19 16.78 -8.18 -8.02
CA LEU A 19 15.77 -9.21 -8.36
C LEU A 19 15.71 -10.35 -7.34
N GLU A 20 15.81 -10.03 -6.05
CA GLU A 20 15.59 -11.00 -4.96
C GLU A 20 14.09 -11.02 -4.57
N GLU A 21 13.73 -11.74 -3.49
CA GLU A 21 12.34 -11.84 -2.99
C GLU A 21 11.68 -10.46 -2.84
N ASP A 22 12.44 -9.48 -2.35
CA ASP A 22 12.06 -8.07 -2.36
C ASP A 22 12.66 -7.38 -3.59
N MET A 23 11.87 -7.25 -4.67
CA MET A 23 12.27 -6.52 -5.88
C MET A 23 12.49 -5.03 -5.59
N ALA A 24 13.70 -4.65 -5.19
CA ALA A 24 14.05 -3.27 -4.86
C ALA A 24 14.59 -2.52 -6.08
N LYS A 25 13.99 -1.37 -6.39
CA LYS A 25 14.39 -0.47 -7.47
C LYS A 25 15.20 0.69 -6.90
N TYR A 26 16.15 1.23 -7.65
CA TYR A 26 16.99 2.35 -7.22
C TYR A 26 17.12 3.38 -8.34
N LYS A 27 17.04 4.66 -7.96
CA LYS A 27 17.14 5.83 -8.84
C LYS A 27 18.45 6.58 -8.55
N PRO A 28 19.18 7.07 -9.57
CA PRO A 28 20.36 7.90 -9.36
C PRO A 28 19.98 9.24 -8.71
N GLU A 29 20.85 9.76 -7.85
CA GLU A 29 20.67 11.08 -7.22
C GLU A 29 20.83 12.24 -8.23
N SER A 30 21.50 11.98 -9.35
CA SER A 30 21.79 12.94 -10.42
C SER A 30 21.24 12.46 -11.76
N SER A 31 20.80 13.40 -12.60
CA SER A 31 20.42 13.14 -13.99
C SER A 31 21.61 13.19 -14.96
N ASP A 32 22.82 13.52 -14.47
CA ASP A 32 24.04 13.43 -15.28
C ASP A 32 24.38 11.96 -15.58
N LEU A 33 24.63 11.67 -16.86
CA LEU A 33 24.93 10.33 -17.37
C LEU A 33 26.42 10.16 -17.72
N SER A 34 27.30 10.98 -17.12
CA SER A 34 28.74 10.80 -17.25
C SER A 34 29.21 9.48 -16.63
N ALA A 35 30.34 8.96 -17.11
CA ALA A 35 30.92 7.72 -16.59
C ALA A 35 31.20 7.79 -15.07
N GLU A 36 31.63 8.95 -14.57
CA GLU A 36 31.91 9.18 -13.15
C GLU A 36 30.64 9.07 -12.30
N THR A 37 29.54 9.69 -12.76
CA THR A 37 28.25 9.63 -12.05
C THR A 37 27.68 8.22 -12.05
N ILE A 38 27.80 7.48 -13.16
CA ILE A 38 27.35 6.08 -13.25
C ILE A 38 28.18 5.19 -12.32
N GLU A 39 29.50 5.34 -12.30
CA GLU A 39 30.39 4.56 -11.44
C GLU A 39 30.13 4.83 -9.95
N ALA A 40 29.92 6.09 -9.58
CA ALA A 40 29.55 6.48 -8.22
C ALA A 40 28.20 5.87 -7.80
N PHE A 41 27.20 5.88 -8.69
CA PHE A 41 25.90 5.27 -8.44
C PHE A 41 26.00 3.76 -8.20
N LEU A 42 26.75 3.04 -9.05
CA LEU A 42 27.00 1.60 -8.88
C LEU A 42 27.75 1.28 -7.58
N LYS A 43 28.77 2.06 -7.23
CA LYS A 43 29.52 1.89 -5.97
C LYS A 43 28.60 2.08 -4.76
N LYS A 44 27.76 3.12 -4.74
CA LYS A 44 26.79 3.33 -3.66
C LYS A 44 25.79 2.19 -3.54
N PHE A 45 25.35 1.62 -4.67
CA PHE A 45 24.46 0.46 -4.69
C PHE A 45 25.12 -0.77 -4.04
N LEU A 46 26.33 -1.11 -4.50
CA LEU A 46 27.09 -2.26 -3.98
C LEU A 46 27.48 -2.10 -2.51
N ASP A 47 27.75 -0.87 -2.07
CA ASP A 47 28.01 -0.53 -0.67
C ASP A 47 26.74 -0.56 0.22
N GLY A 48 25.56 -0.78 -0.36
CA GLY A 48 24.27 -0.75 0.36
C GLY A 48 23.86 0.65 0.86
N LYS A 49 24.44 1.71 0.29
CA LYS A 49 24.22 3.11 0.71
C LYS A 49 23.07 3.80 -0.02
N LEU A 50 22.56 3.20 -1.09
CA LEU A 50 21.40 3.75 -1.79
C LEU A 50 20.11 3.39 -1.05
N LYS A 51 19.24 4.39 -0.92
CA LYS A 51 17.86 4.16 -0.52
C LYS A 51 17.08 3.55 -1.68
N GLN A 52 16.22 2.58 -1.36
CA GLN A 52 15.27 2.05 -2.33
C GLN A 52 14.42 3.20 -2.88
N HIS A 53 14.26 3.23 -4.20
CA HIS A 53 13.27 4.04 -4.87
C HIS A 53 11.94 3.33 -4.79
N LEU A 54 11.07 3.84 -3.93
CA LEU A 54 9.67 3.42 -3.85
C LEU A 54 8.86 4.15 -4.91
N LEU A 55 8.00 3.42 -5.60
CA LEU A 55 7.01 4.01 -6.50
C LEU A 55 6.00 4.82 -5.69
N SER A 56 5.62 6.00 -6.20
CA SER A 56 4.50 6.78 -5.69
C SER A 56 3.81 7.43 -6.87
N GLN A 57 2.48 7.39 -6.88
CA GLN A 57 1.70 8.26 -7.73
C GLN A 57 1.72 9.69 -7.18
N GLU A 58 1.33 10.65 -8.03
CA GLU A 58 1.01 12.00 -7.58
C GLU A 58 -0.23 11.96 -6.69
N LEU A 59 -0.19 12.64 -5.55
CA LEU A 59 -1.34 12.76 -4.66
C LEU A 59 -2.44 13.57 -5.38
N PRO A 60 -3.64 13.01 -5.58
CA PRO A 60 -4.75 13.76 -6.18
C PRO A 60 -5.18 14.94 -5.30
N GLU A 61 -5.56 16.08 -5.90
CA GLU A 61 -6.04 17.25 -5.14
C GLU A 61 -7.34 16.98 -4.35
N ASP A 62 -8.07 15.93 -4.71
CA ASP A 62 -9.32 15.49 -4.10
C ASP A 62 -9.18 14.20 -3.28
N TRP A 63 -7.95 13.84 -2.90
CA TRP A 63 -7.65 12.61 -2.17
C TRP A 63 -8.49 12.42 -0.90
N ASP A 64 -8.94 13.50 -0.27
CA ASP A 64 -9.73 13.50 0.97
C ASP A 64 -11.20 13.93 0.79
N LYS A 65 -11.66 14.23 -0.43
CA LYS A 65 -13.02 14.76 -0.65
C LYS A 65 -14.11 13.69 -0.52
N GLN A 66 -13.79 12.44 -0.84
CA GLN A 66 -14.72 11.33 -0.72
C GLN A 66 -14.67 10.70 0.69
N PRO A 67 -15.71 9.94 1.10
CA PRO A 67 -15.68 9.20 2.36
C PRO A 67 -14.48 8.24 2.42
N VAL A 68 -14.22 7.50 1.33
CA VAL A 68 -13.00 6.71 1.18
C VAL A 68 -11.84 7.62 0.76
N LYS A 69 -10.83 7.76 1.63
CA LYS A 69 -9.62 8.56 1.36
C LYS A 69 -8.69 7.82 0.40
N VAL A 70 -8.06 8.56 -0.50
CA VAL A 70 -7.05 8.01 -1.42
C VAL A 70 -5.66 8.26 -0.84
N LEU A 71 -4.90 7.18 -0.67
CA LEU A 71 -3.51 7.25 -0.25
C LEU A 71 -2.61 6.91 -1.43
N VAL A 72 -1.46 7.57 -1.44
CA VAL A 72 -0.27 7.27 -2.24
C VAL A 72 0.91 7.19 -1.29
N SER A 73 2.07 6.73 -1.74
CA SER A 73 3.22 6.56 -0.84
C SER A 73 3.64 7.85 -0.13
N SER A 74 3.42 9.02 -0.74
CA SER A 74 3.81 10.32 -0.16
C SER A 74 2.96 10.80 1.02
N ASN A 75 1.68 10.40 1.13
CA ASN A 75 0.80 10.78 2.25
C ASN A 75 0.43 9.61 3.15
N PHE A 76 0.82 8.38 2.79
CA PHE A 76 0.45 7.19 3.56
C PHE A 76 0.86 7.29 5.02
N GLU A 77 2.10 7.67 5.31
CA GLU A 77 2.61 7.70 6.68
C GLU A 77 1.89 8.75 7.54
N GLU A 78 1.63 9.93 6.98
CA GLU A 78 0.90 11.01 7.63
C GLU A 78 -0.52 10.59 8.01
N VAL A 79 -1.21 9.87 7.13
CA VAL A 79 -2.61 9.51 7.35
C VAL A 79 -2.73 8.20 8.13
N ALA A 80 -2.13 7.11 7.63
CA ALA A 80 -2.32 5.77 8.18
C ALA A 80 -1.63 5.58 9.54
N LEU A 81 -0.56 6.32 9.84
CA LEU A 81 0.16 6.22 11.11
C LEU A 81 -0.16 7.38 12.07
N ASP A 82 -1.21 8.17 11.80
CA ASP A 82 -1.72 9.17 12.74
C ASP A 82 -2.30 8.46 13.97
N LYS A 83 -1.57 8.56 15.08
CA LYS A 83 -1.97 7.96 16.37
C LYS A 83 -3.26 8.53 16.95
N SER A 84 -3.79 9.62 16.41
CA SER A 84 -5.10 10.14 16.80
C SER A 84 -6.26 9.45 16.07
N LYS A 85 -5.98 8.65 15.04
CA LYS A 85 -6.96 7.99 14.17
C LYS A 85 -6.76 6.49 14.12
N SER A 86 -7.87 5.80 13.96
CA SER A 86 -8.00 4.40 13.64
C SER A 86 -8.22 4.28 12.13
N VAL A 87 -7.21 3.82 11.40
CA VAL A 87 -7.23 3.86 9.93
C VAL A 87 -7.36 2.46 9.35
N LEU A 88 -8.39 2.21 8.55
CA LEU A 88 -8.52 1.00 7.75
C LEU A 88 -8.09 1.31 6.32
N VAL A 89 -7.16 0.53 5.79
CA VAL A 89 -6.63 0.72 4.43
C VAL A 89 -6.88 -0.52 3.58
N GLU A 90 -7.58 -0.35 2.45
CA GLU A 90 -7.63 -1.31 1.35
C GLU A 90 -6.42 -1.12 0.42
N PHE A 91 -5.56 -2.13 0.37
CA PHE A 91 -4.49 -2.25 -0.62
C PHE A 91 -4.99 -3.04 -1.81
N TYR A 92 -5.16 -2.37 -2.96
CA TYR A 92 -5.83 -2.94 -4.13
C TYR A 92 -4.99 -2.86 -5.41
N ALA A 93 -5.48 -3.57 -6.44
CA ALA A 93 -5.01 -3.45 -7.82
C ALA A 93 -6.21 -3.10 -8.74
N PRO A 94 -6.11 -2.10 -9.64
CA PRO A 94 -7.24 -1.62 -10.45
C PRO A 94 -7.90 -2.69 -11.34
N TRP A 95 -7.15 -3.72 -11.73
CA TRP A 95 -7.63 -4.81 -12.57
C TRP A 95 -8.19 -6.01 -11.79
N CYS A 96 -7.99 -6.07 -10.47
CA CYS A 96 -8.41 -7.22 -9.67
C CYS A 96 -9.93 -7.31 -9.55
N GLY A 97 -10.50 -8.47 -9.92
CA GLY A 97 -11.93 -8.73 -9.82
C GLY A 97 -12.46 -8.68 -8.38
N HIS A 98 -11.72 -9.25 -7.42
CA HIS A 98 -12.09 -9.23 -6.01
C HIS A 98 -12.10 -7.81 -5.41
N CYS A 99 -11.16 -6.94 -5.80
CA CYS A 99 -11.18 -5.53 -5.39
C CYS A 99 -12.42 -4.81 -5.92
N LYS A 100 -12.79 -5.05 -7.19
CA LYS A 100 -13.99 -4.45 -7.79
C LYS A 100 -15.28 -4.90 -7.10
N GLN A 101 -15.33 -6.15 -6.63
CA GLN A 101 -16.46 -6.65 -5.85
C GLN A 101 -16.51 -6.04 -4.44
N LEU A 102 -15.36 -5.76 -3.83
CA LEU A 102 -15.26 -5.14 -2.51
C LEU A 102 -15.61 -3.65 -2.52
N ALA A 103 -15.24 -2.91 -3.57
CA ALA A 103 -15.44 -1.47 -3.70
C ALA A 103 -16.81 -0.95 -3.23
N PRO A 104 -17.97 -1.48 -3.68
CA PRO A 104 -19.28 -0.99 -3.22
C PRO A 104 -19.51 -1.20 -1.71
N ILE A 105 -18.97 -2.27 -1.12
CA ILE A 105 -19.08 -2.53 0.32
C ILE A 105 -18.19 -1.55 1.09
N TYR A 106 -16.99 -1.28 0.56
CA TYR A 106 -16.03 -0.35 1.14
C TYR A 106 -16.54 1.10 1.11
N ASP A 107 -17.21 1.50 0.03
CA ASP A 107 -17.88 2.80 -0.09
C ASP A 107 -19.02 2.94 0.94
N GLN A 108 -19.83 1.90 1.13
CA GLN A 108 -20.88 1.87 2.16
C GLN A 108 -20.30 1.96 3.58
N LEU A 109 -19.18 1.28 3.83
CA LEU A 109 -18.47 1.33 5.10
C LEU A 109 -17.98 2.75 5.37
N ALA A 110 -17.32 3.38 4.41
CA ALA A 110 -16.83 4.74 4.55
C ALA A 110 -17.98 5.74 4.75
N GLU A 111 -19.09 5.59 4.05
CA GLU A 111 -20.27 6.41 4.24
C GLU A 111 -20.84 6.27 5.67
N LYS A 112 -20.82 5.06 6.24
CA LYS A 112 -21.26 4.81 7.62
C LYS A 112 -20.37 5.54 8.65
N TYR A 113 -19.06 5.60 8.42
CA TYR A 113 -18.10 6.17 9.37
C TYR A 113 -17.64 7.60 9.03
N LYS A 114 -18.19 8.25 8.00
CA LYS A 114 -17.75 9.58 7.52
C LYS A 114 -17.78 10.69 8.58
N ASP A 115 -18.71 10.60 9.54
CA ASP A 115 -18.89 11.58 10.62
C ASP A 115 -18.21 11.13 11.94
N ASN A 116 -17.56 9.97 11.93
CA ASN A 116 -16.79 9.48 13.06
C ASN A 116 -15.46 10.25 13.16
N ALA A 117 -15.18 10.84 14.32
CA ALA A 117 -13.98 11.64 14.50
C ALA A 117 -12.69 10.80 14.55
N ASP A 118 -12.77 9.52 14.88
CA ASP A 118 -11.60 8.67 15.14
C ASP A 118 -11.31 7.72 13.99
N ILE A 119 -12.30 7.34 13.18
CA ILE A 119 -12.15 6.30 12.15
C ILE A 119 -11.93 6.92 10.77
N VAL A 120 -10.91 6.43 10.06
CA VAL A 120 -10.62 6.80 8.67
C VAL A 120 -10.66 5.53 7.81
N ILE A 121 -11.43 5.58 6.71
CA ILE A 121 -11.49 4.53 5.71
C ILE A 121 -10.74 4.99 4.47
N ALA A 122 -9.76 4.24 4.02
CA ALA A 122 -8.82 4.66 2.99
C ALA A 122 -8.47 3.52 2.02
N LYS A 123 -7.96 3.87 0.84
CA LYS A 123 -7.49 2.90 -0.15
C LYS A 123 -6.19 3.36 -0.79
N MET A 124 -5.36 2.41 -1.21
CA MET A 124 -4.10 2.64 -1.88
C MET A 124 -3.90 1.65 -3.02
N ASP A 125 -3.65 2.16 -4.22
CA ASP A 125 -3.25 1.33 -5.36
C ASP A 125 -1.82 0.83 -5.14
N SER A 126 -1.68 -0.43 -4.75
CA SER A 126 -0.39 -1.03 -4.41
C SER A 126 0.40 -1.50 -5.63
N THR A 127 -0.13 -1.29 -6.83
CA THR A 127 0.56 -1.58 -8.09
C THR A 127 1.35 -0.38 -8.60
N ALA A 128 0.99 0.81 -8.13
CA ALA A 128 1.60 2.09 -8.49
C ALA A 128 2.23 2.82 -7.29
N ASN A 129 2.06 2.28 -6.08
CA ASN A 129 2.61 2.83 -4.83
C ASN A 129 3.30 1.72 -4.04
N GLU A 130 4.54 1.95 -3.62
CA GLU A 130 5.33 1.04 -2.79
C GLU A 130 5.57 1.68 -1.41
N LEU A 131 5.52 0.87 -0.34
CA LEU A 131 5.83 1.29 1.03
C LEU A 131 7.08 0.58 1.54
N GLU A 132 7.82 1.24 2.43
CA GLU A 132 9.08 0.71 2.97
C GLU A 132 8.82 -0.55 3.82
N ASN A 133 7.91 -0.44 4.79
CA ASN A 133 7.70 -1.45 5.84
C ASN A 133 6.47 -2.34 5.61
N ILE A 134 5.69 -2.11 4.55
CA ILE A 134 4.47 -2.86 4.25
C ILE A 134 4.60 -3.43 2.85
N LYS A 135 4.69 -4.76 2.78
CA LYS A 135 4.70 -5.50 1.51
C LYS A 135 3.31 -6.08 1.28
N ILE A 136 2.75 -5.81 0.10
CA ILE A 136 1.45 -6.33 -0.33
C ILE A 136 1.70 -7.33 -1.47
N SER A 137 1.43 -8.61 -1.20
CA SER A 137 1.63 -9.71 -2.16
C SER A 137 0.34 -10.20 -2.80
N SER A 138 -0.82 -9.86 -2.24
CA SER A 138 -2.14 -10.28 -2.73
C SER A 138 -3.17 -9.15 -2.65
N PHE A 139 -4.20 -9.24 -3.49
CA PHE A 139 -5.22 -8.20 -3.63
C PHE A 139 -6.65 -8.74 -3.54
N PRO A 140 -7.56 -8.03 -2.83
CA PRO A 140 -7.25 -6.95 -1.90
C PRO A 140 -6.60 -7.49 -0.63
N THR A 141 -5.70 -6.70 -0.04
CA THR A 141 -5.21 -6.87 1.33
C THR A 141 -5.77 -5.72 2.17
N ILE A 142 -6.25 -5.99 3.37
CA ILE A 142 -6.86 -4.97 4.23
C ILE A 142 -6.11 -4.96 5.55
N LYS A 143 -5.54 -3.81 5.91
CA LYS A 143 -4.85 -3.64 7.18
C LYS A 143 -5.46 -2.49 7.96
N TYR A 144 -5.50 -2.67 9.27
CA TYR A 144 -5.96 -1.69 10.23
C TYR A 144 -4.78 -1.16 11.03
N PHE A 145 -4.68 0.16 11.11
CA PHE A 145 -3.71 0.90 11.87
C PHE A 145 -4.41 1.48 13.07
N ARG A 146 -4.16 0.88 14.23
CA ARG A 146 -4.87 1.22 15.46
C ARG A 146 -4.35 2.54 16.02
N LYS A 147 -5.28 3.40 16.45
CA LYS A 147 -4.94 4.64 17.18
C LYS A 147 -4.08 4.36 18.41
N GLU A 148 -3.35 5.37 18.87
CA GLU A 148 -2.42 5.37 20.01
C GLU A 148 -1.13 4.56 19.83
N ASP A 149 -1.21 3.30 19.39
CA ASP A 149 -0.06 2.39 19.32
C ASP A 149 0.42 2.07 17.90
N ASN A 150 -0.33 2.47 16.87
CA ASN A 150 -0.08 2.13 15.45
C ASN A 150 0.11 0.62 15.24
N LYS A 151 -0.51 -0.22 16.08
CA LYS A 151 -0.50 -1.66 15.86
C LYS A 151 -1.19 -1.94 14.53
N VAL A 152 -0.45 -2.62 13.65
CA VAL A 152 -0.96 -3.09 12.36
C VAL A 152 -1.65 -4.42 12.58
N ILE A 153 -2.92 -4.50 12.21
CA ILE A 153 -3.77 -5.68 12.37
C ILE A 153 -4.31 -6.06 10.99
N ASP A 154 -4.14 -7.32 10.61
CA ASP A 154 -4.69 -7.84 9.36
C ASP A 154 -6.19 -8.13 9.53
N PHE A 155 -7.00 -7.65 8.58
CA PHE A 155 -8.41 -7.99 8.55
C PHE A 155 -8.60 -9.30 7.79
N ASN A 156 -8.91 -10.36 8.53
CA ASN A 156 -9.07 -11.73 8.01
C ASN A 156 -10.50 -12.28 8.14
N LEU A 157 -11.48 -11.43 8.47
CA LEU A 157 -12.90 -11.80 8.51
C LEU A 157 -13.53 -11.74 7.12
N ASP A 158 -14.79 -12.14 7.04
CA ASP A 158 -15.59 -11.98 5.82
C ASP A 158 -15.67 -10.50 5.42
N ARG A 159 -15.59 -10.24 4.12
CA ARG A 159 -15.56 -8.88 3.56
C ARG A 159 -16.96 -8.30 3.40
N THR A 160 -17.75 -8.37 4.47
CA THR A 160 -19.10 -7.83 4.55
C THR A 160 -19.10 -6.50 5.31
N LEU A 161 -20.10 -5.66 5.06
CA LEU A 161 -20.29 -4.41 5.81
C LEU A 161 -20.43 -4.67 7.31
N GLU A 162 -21.06 -5.78 7.68
CA GLU A 162 -21.28 -6.17 9.07
C GLU A 162 -19.96 -6.49 9.78
N ASP A 163 -19.10 -7.30 9.16
CA ASP A 163 -17.86 -7.75 9.79
C ASP A 163 -16.80 -6.65 9.82
N PHE A 164 -16.73 -5.80 8.78
CA PHE A 164 -15.94 -4.56 8.87
C PHE A 164 -16.40 -3.66 10.02
N SER A 165 -17.72 -3.49 10.17
CA SER A 165 -18.27 -2.66 11.24
C SER A 165 -17.92 -3.24 12.61
N LYS A 166 -18.15 -4.53 12.82
CA LYS A 166 -17.79 -5.21 14.06
C LYS A 166 -16.31 -5.07 14.38
N PHE A 167 -15.45 -5.27 13.39
CA PHE A 167 -14.01 -5.15 13.55
C PHE A 167 -13.59 -3.73 13.97
N LEU A 168 -14.13 -2.71 13.31
CA LEU A 168 -13.84 -1.30 13.62
C LEU A 168 -14.38 -0.89 14.99
N ASP A 169 -15.63 -1.27 15.28
CA ASP A 169 -16.30 -0.96 16.55
C ASP A 169 -15.60 -1.68 17.74
N ALA A 170 -14.97 -2.83 17.48
CA ALA A 170 -14.12 -3.56 18.43
C ALA A 170 -12.65 -3.07 18.43
N ASN A 171 -12.32 -1.97 17.74
CA ASN A 171 -10.96 -1.43 17.65
C ASN A 171 -9.91 -2.46 17.18
N GLY A 172 -10.31 -3.37 16.29
CA GLY A 172 -9.47 -4.47 15.78
C GLY A 172 -9.28 -5.65 16.75
N GLU A 173 -9.98 -5.67 17.89
CA GLU A 173 -9.95 -6.75 18.87
C GLU A 173 -11.13 -7.70 18.69
N VAL A 174 -11.13 -8.42 17.57
CA VAL A 174 -12.08 -9.51 17.32
C VAL A 174 -11.35 -10.81 17.65
N ALA A 175 -11.97 -11.68 18.45
CA ALA A 175 -11.39 -12.99 18.77
C ALA A 175 -11.08 -13.71 17.45
N ASP A 176 -9.81 -14.06 17.26
CA ASP A 176 -9.26 -14.61 16.02
C ASP A 176 -10.22 -15.65 15.42
N ALA A 177 -10.77 -15.37 14.24
CA ALA A 177 -11.16 -16.45 13.34
C ALA A 177 -9.85 -17.10 12.93
N GLU A 178 -9.66 -18.37 13.30
CA GLU A 178 -8.49 -19.16 12.97
C GLU A 178 -8.12 -18.95 11.48
N PRO A 179 -6.83 -18.82 11.13
CA PRO A 179 -6.42 -18.68 9.74
C PRO A 179 -6.98 -19.85 8.94
N ALA A 180 -7.73 -19.55 7.88
CA ALA A 180 -8.16 -20.55 6.92
C ALA A 180 -6.90 -21.22 6.35
N GLU A 181 -6.70 -22.51 6.66
CA GLU A 181 -5.66 -23.31 6.05
C GLU A 181 -5.88 -23.34 4.53
N ASP A 182 -4.85 -22.94 3.79
CA ASP A 182 -4.76 -23.09 2.34
C ASP A 182 -4.92 -24.59 2.02
N SER A 183 -6.04 -24.96 1.39
CA SER A 183 -6.17 -26.29 0.81
C SER A 183 -5.47 -26.27 -0.53
N GLU A 184 -4.22 -26.75 -0.53
CA GLU A 184 -3.51 -27.13 -1.74
C GLU A 184 -4.34 -28.19 -2.49
N GLU A 185 -5.10 -27.78 -3.51
CA GLU A 185 -5.65 -28.71 -4.51
C GLU A 185 -4.51 -29.15 -5.44
N GLU A 186 -4.01 -30.34 -5.15
CA GLU A 186 -3.14 -31.16 -6.00
C GLU A 186 -3.92 -31.56 -7.27
N GLU A 187 -3.85 -30.79 -8.37
CA GLU A 187 -4.31 -31.26 -9.68
C GLU A 187 -3.27 -32.22 -10.28
N ALA A 188 -3.50 -33.52 -10.04
CA ALA A 188 -3.00 -34.60 -10.85
C ALA A 188 -3.83 -34.73 -12.13
N ALA A 189 -3.21 -34.51 -13.30
CA ALA A 189 -3.60 -35.12 -14.58
C ALA A 189 -2.41 -35.19 -15.55
#